data_AF-A0A382TKJ4-F1
#
_entry.id   AF-A0A382TKJ4-F1
#
_cell.length_a   1.000
_cell.length_b   1.000
_cell.length_c   1.000
_cell.angle_alpha   90.00
_cell.angle_beta   90.00
_cell.angle_gamma   90.00
#
_symmetry.space_group_name_H-M   'P 1'
#
loop_
_entity.id
_entity.type
_entity.pdbx_description
1 polymer ?
#
loop_
_entity_poly.entity_id
_entity_poly.type
_entity_poly.pdbx_seq_one_letter_code
_entity_poly.pdbx_strand_id
1 'polypeptide(L)'
;VGFYSINGLIKKTPLTKINRLTIIGLAVLFFSYSVLDQRKFLFQTNPEMVSRTIYGDNPFPESLVIADYVKEHSAPADKIAILGSEPQILFYADRISASKHILTYYLMGNHPHALIMQKEAMAEIELAKPPILINVVIPTSWLFQKDSKSMLFHWLDGFVSRNYKLAGVVEIQDINTTNYYWGKNITKFVPRGENFVQIYQRKQSS
;
A
#
# COMPACT_ATOMS: atom_id res chain seq x y z
N VAL A 1 -22.70 -48.62 -20.41
CA VAL A 1 -21.56 -48.19 -19.55
C VAL A 1 -22.08 -47.05 -18.69
N GLY A 2 -22.47 -47.36 -17.44
CA GLY A 2 -23.30 -46.49 -16.62
C GLY A 2 -22.52 -45.36 -15.96
N PHE A 3 -22.85 -44.12 -16.32
CA PHE A 3 -22.50 -42.94 -15.55
C PHE A 3 -23.26 -42.99 -14.21
N TYR A 4 -22.60 -43.42 -13.15
CA TYR A 4 -23.07 -43.16 -11.79
C TYR A 4 -22.95 -41.66 -11.53
N SER A 5 -24.08 -40.95 -11.71
CA SER A 5 -24.23 -39.56 -11.30
C SER A 5 -23.90 -39.43 -9.82
N ILE A 6 -22.95 -38.55 -9.48
CA ILE A 6 -22.52 -38.22 -8.12
C ILE A 6 -23.73 -37.86 -7.21
N ASN A 7 -24.83 -37.41 -7.81
CA ASN A 7 -26.11 -37.11 -7.13
C ASN A 7 -26.75 -38.34 -6.46
N GLY A 8 -26.46 -39.57 -6.91
CA GLY A 8 -27.00 -40.81 -6.34
C GLY A 8 -26.34 -41.23 -5.03
N LEU A 9 -25.07 -40.85 -4.82
CA LEU A 9 -24.34 -41.13 -3.57
C LEU A 9 -24.72 -40.17 -2.44
N ILE A 10 -25.03 -38.92 -2.77
CA ILE A 10 -25.26 -37.86 -1.76
C ILE A 10 -26.67 -37.97 -1.12
N LYS A 11 -27.66 -38.54 -1.83
CA LYS A 11 -29.05 -38.63 -1.33
C LYS A 11 -29.35 -39.79 -0.37
N LYS A 12 -28.47 -40.79 -0.23
CA LYS A 12 -28.77 -42.02 0.53
C LYS A 12 -28.24 -42.05 1.97
N THR A 13 -27.34 -41.15 2.34
CA THR A 13 -26.76 -41.09 3.68
C THR A 13 -27.23 -39.81 4.36
N PRO A 14 -28.12 -39.87 5.36
CA PRO A 14 -28.46 -38.66 6.11
C PRO A 14 -27.17 -38.13 6.75
N LEU A 15 -26.84 -36.85 6.53
CA LEU A 15 -25.64 -36.19 7.05
C LEU A 15 -25.45 -36.40 8.56
N THR A 16 -26.54 -36.65 9.29
CA THR A 16 -26.58 -36.98 10.72
C THR A 16 -26.00 -38.34 11.09
N LYS A 17 -25.74 -39.25 10.13
CA LYS A 17 -25.09 -40.56 10.36
C LYS A 17 -23.60 -40.58 9.98
N ILE A 18 -23.03 -39.48 9.49
CA ILE A 18 -21.59 -39.44 9.18
C ILE A 18 -20.82 -39.44 10.51
N ASN A 19 -19.97 -40.45 10.69
CA ASN A 19 -19.13 -40.56 11.88
C ASN A 19 -18.26 -39.30 12.02
N ARG A 20 -18.22 -38.71 13.22
CA ARG A 20 -17.37 -37.56 13.54
C ARG A 20 -15.91 -37.80 13.15
N LEU A 21 -15.42 -39.04 13.30
CA LEU A 21 -14.07 -39.42 12.89
C LEU A 21 -13.85 -39.27 11.38
N THR A 22 -14.86 -39.57 10.55
CA THR A 22 -14.79 -39.40 9.09
C THR A 22 -14.74 -37.91 8.72
N ILE A 23 -15.54 -37.07 9.39
CA ILE A 23 -15.53 -35.62 9.16
C ILE A 23 -14.17 -35.03 9.56
N ILE A 24 -13.66 -35.40 10.73
CA ILE A 24 -12.34 -34.99 11.21
C ILE A 24 -11.26 -35.46 10.24
N GLY A 25 -11.31 -36.71 9.80
CA GLY A 25 -10.34 -37.27 8.84
C GLY A 25 -10.32 -36.51 7.51
N LEU A 26 -11.50 -36.16 6.97
CA LEU A 26 -11.60 -35.35 5.75
C LEU A 26 -11.09 -33.92 5.98
N ALA A 27 -11.44 -33.29 7.10
CA ALA A 27 -10.96 -31.96 7.44
C ALA A 27 -9.43 -31.92 7.57
N VAL A 28 -8.84 -32.89 8.26
CA VAL A 28 -7.38 -33.04 8.37
C VAL A 28 -6.77 -33.28 7.00
N LEU A 29 -7.33 -34.18 6.18
CA LEU A 29 -6.83 -34.46 4.84
C LEU A 29 -6.80 -33.20 3.96
N PHE A 30 -7.91 -32.46 3.88
CA PHE A 30 -7.97 -31.24 3.08
C PHE A 30 -7.05 -30.14 3.62
N PHE A 31 -7.01 -29.96 4.95
CA PHE A 31 -6.11 -28.98 5.56
C PHE A 31 -4.63 -29.33 5.30
N SER A 32 -4.24 -30.58 5.53
CA SER A 32 -2.89 -31.06 5.27
C SER A 32 -2.53 -30.92 3.79
N TYR A 33 -3.44 -31.24 2.87
CA TYR A 33 -3.23 -31.03 1.45
C TYR A 33 -3.02 -29.55 1.12
N SER A 34 -3.87 -28.64 1.61
CA SER A 34 -3.72 -27.19 1.40
C SER A 34 -2.39 -26.65 1.95
N VAL A 35 -1.97 -27.08 3.14
CA VAL A 35 -0.68 -26.67 3.73
C VAL A 35 0.49 -27.20 2.90
N LEU A 36 0.43 -28.45 2.43
CA LEU A 36 1.47 -29.04 1.59
C LEU A 36 1.56 -28.37 0.22
N ASP A 37 0.42 -28.06 -0.39
CA ASP A 37 0.33 -27.35 -1.67
C ASP A 37 0.93 -25.94 -1.56
N GLN A 38 0.54 -25.20 -0.52
CA GLN A 38 1.00 -23.82 -0.29
C GLN A 38 2.33 -23.71 0.48
N ARG A 39 3.02 -24.81 0.77
CA ARG A 39 4.23 -24.83 1.62
C ARG A 39 5.30 -23.84 1.21
N LYS A 40 5.46 -23.61 -0.10
CA LYS A 40 6.46 -22.67 -0.62
C LYS A 40 6.09 -21.24 -0.25
N PHE A 41 4.82 -20.86 -0.44
CA PHE A 41 4.31 -19.54 -0.09
C PHE A 41 4.33 -19.32 1.42
N LEU A 42 3.86 -20.29 2.20
CA LEU A 42 3.72 -20.18 3.66
C LEU A 42 5.05 -20.22 4.41
N PHE A 43 6.04 -20.99 3.94
CA PHE A 43 7.24 -21.29 4.74
C PHE A 43 8.59 -21.03 4.05
N GLN A 44 8.63 -20.82 2.72
CA GLN A 44 9.90 -20.74 1.97
C GLN A 44 10.09 -19.43 1.20
N THR A 45 9.01 -18.68 0.97
CA THR A 45 9.05 -17.45 0.18
C THR A 45 9.47 -16.28 1.08
N ASN A 46 10.39 -15.44 0.61
CA ASN A 46 10.79 -14.22 1.31
C ASN A 46 9.54 -13.36 1.63
N PRO A 47 9.39 -12.84 2.87
CA PRO A 47 8.32 -11.91 3.26
C PRO A 47 8.01 -10.79 2.25
N GLU A 48 9.02 -10.21 1.59
CA GLU A 48 8.80 -9.16 0.58
C GLU A 48 8.00 -9.68 -0.61
N MET A 49 8.37 -10.86 -1.12
CA MET A 49 7.66 -11.52 -2.22
C MET A 49 6.27 -11.98 -1.81
N VAL A 50 6.10 -12.46 -0.57
CA VAL A 50 4.77 -12.77 -0.01
C VAL A 50 3.90 -11.52 0.01
N SER A 51 4.43 -10.41 0.52
CA SER A 51 3.73 -9.13 0.59
C SER A 51 3.34 -8.63 -0.80
N ARG A 52 4.28 -8.62 -1.75
CA ARG A 52 4.00 -8.25 -3.15
C ARG A 52 2.94 -9.15 -3.80
N THR A 53 2.97 -10.46 -3.53
CA THR A 53 1.99 -11.40 -4.08
C THR A 53 0.58 -11.13 -3.57
N ILE A 54 0.43 -10.75 -2.30
CA ILE A 54 -0.88 -10.46 -1.68
C ILE A 54 -1.40 -9.08 -2.10
N TYR A 55 -0.52 -8.07 -2.07
CA TYR A 55 -0.91 -6.67 -2.14
C TYR A 55 -0.66 -6.01 -3.50
N GLY A 56 -0.13 -6.74 -4.48
CA GLY A 56 0.14 -6.22 -5.81
C GLY A 56 1.05 -5.01 -5.75
N ASP A 57 0.74 -3.97 -6.52
CA ASP A 57 1.61 -2.78 -6.69
C ASP A 57 1.67 -1.87 -5.46
N ASN A 58 0.92 -2.13 -4.39
CA ASN A 58 1.05 -1.37 -3.15
C ASN A 58 2.50 -1.46 -2.63
N PRO A 59 3.12 -0.33 -2.22
CA PRO A 59 4.58 -0.22 -2.10
C PRO A 59 5.09 -0.78 -0.76
N PHE A 60 4.67 -1.99 -0.37
CA PHE A 60 5.04 -2.58 0.92
C PHE A 60 6.54 -2.93 1.00
N PRO A 61 7.14 -3.67 0.05
CA PRO A 61 8.60 -3.88 0.06
C PRO A 61 9.37 -2.55 -0.03
N GLU A 62 8.90 -1.64 -0.89
CA GLU A 62 9.54 -0.33 -1.12
C GLU A 62 9.49 0.56 0.11
N SER A 63 8.50 0.38 0.98
CA SER A 63 8.35 1.18 2.20
C SER A 63 9.56 1.09 3.11
N LEU A 64 10.28 -0.03 3.11
CA LEU A 64 11.54 -0.19 3.85
C LEU A 64 12.61 0.76 3.32
N VAL A 65 12.83 0.75 2.00
CA VAL A 65 13.81 1.61 1.33
C VAL A 65 13.46 3.09 1.47
N ILE A 66 12.17 3.43 1.31
CA ILE A 66 11.69 4.81 1.48
C ILE A 66 11.85 5.25 2.94
N ALA A 67 11.58 4.37 3.90
CA ALA A 67 11.77 4.65 5.32
C ALA A 67 13.23 4.90 5.70
N ASP A 68 14.16 4.14 5.15
CA ASP A 68 15.60 4.37 5.34
C ASP A 68 16.02 5.73 4.79
N TYR A 69 15.56 6.08 3.58
CA TYR A 69 15.77 7.42 3.03
C TYR A 69 15.22 8.52 3.96
N VAL A 70 14.01 8.33 4.49
CA VAL A 70 13.41 9.28 5.44
C VAL A 70 14.27 9.43 6.69
N LYS A 71 14.74 8.33 7.28
CA LYS A 71 15.61 8.35 8.47
C LYS A 71 16.90 9.13 8.24
N GLU A 72 17.54 8.90 7.10
CA GLU A 72 18.81 9.55 6.75
C GLU A 72 18.66 11.05 6.48
N HIS A 73 17.47 11.51 6.09
CA HIS A 73 17.24 12.88 5.62
C HIS A 73 16.27 13.69 6.50
N SER A 74 15.98 13.22 7.72
CA SER A 74 15.16 13.94 8.69
C SER A 74 15.62 13.68 10.12
N ALA A 75 15.39 14.63 11.03
CA ALA A 75 15.64 14.44 12.45
C ALA A 75 14.55 13.54 13.08
N PRO A 76 14.83 12.83 14.19
CA PRO A 76 13.84 11.98 14.86
C PRO A 76 12.53 12.68 15.24
N ALA A 77 12.59 13.97 15.57
CA ALA A 77 11.42 14.77 15.92
C ALA A 77 10.66 15.36 14.73
N ASP A 78 11.18 15.20 13.50
CA ASP A 78 10.54 15.73 12.31
C ASP A 78 9.26 14.95 11.98
N LYS A 79 8.25 15.70 11.52
CA LYS A 79 7.02 15.13 10.98
C LYS A 79 7.15 14.92 9.49
N ILE A 80 6.61 13.83 8.96
CA ILE A 80 6.66 13.50 7.52
C ILE A 80 5.25 13.55 6.94
N ALA A 81 5.08 14.18 5.78
CA ALA A 81 3.82 14.10 5.05
C ALA A 81 3.85 12.92 4.08
N ILE A 82 2.80 12.09 4.15
CA ILE A 82 2.53 11.06 3.15
C ILE A 82 1.17 11.36 2.54
N LEU A 83 1.15 11.61 1.24
CA LEU A 83 -0.04 11.74 0.42
C LEU A 83 -0.23 10.40 -0.27
N GLY A 84 -0.88 9.51 0.48
CA GLY A 84 -1.06 8.10 0.22
C GLY A 84 -1.48 7.38 1.51
N SER A 85 -1.86 6.12 1.41
CA SER A 85 -2.25 5.26 2.53
C SER A 85 -1.13 4.31 2.97
N GLU A 86 0.11 4.81 3.06
CA GLU A 86 1.33 4.07 3.38
C GLU A 86 1.89 4.43 4.78
N PRO A 87 1.13 4.25 5.87
CA PRO A 87 1.62 4.57 7.22
C PRO A 87 2.78 3.67 7.65
N GLN A 88 2.98 2.51 7.00
CA GLN A 88 4.12 1.64 7.27
C GLN A 88 5.46 2.35 7.04
N ILE A 89 5.54 3.32 6.13
CA ILE A 89 6.77 4.12 5.93
C ILE A 89 7.10 4.89 7.20
N LEU A 90 6.11 5.50 7.85
CA LEU A 90 6.30 6.22 9.12
C LEU A 90 6.78 5.28 10.23
N PHE A 91 6.16 4.10 10.33
CA PHE A 91 6.52 3.08 11.31
C PHE A 91 7.97 2.64 11.13
N TYR A 92 8.36 2.23 9.91
CA TYR A 92 9.73 1.80 9.65
C TYR A 92 10.73 2.95 9.75
N ALA A 93 10.34 4.18 9.44
CA ALA A 93 11.20 5.36 9.54
C ALA A 93 11.38 5.86 10.98
N ASP A 94 10.60 5.37 11.94
CA ASP A 94 10.49 5.94 13.28
C ASP A 94 10.21 7.45 13.22
N ARG A 95 9.18 7.82 12.45
CA ARG A 95 8.71 9.20 12.29
C ARG A 95 7.21 9.27 12.51
N ILE A 96 6.74 10.44 12.91
CA ILE A 96 5.32 10.73 13.04
C ILE A 96 4.79 11.50 11.83
N SER A 97 3.49 11.37 11.58
CA SER A 97 2.84 12.05 10.45
C SER A 97 2.73 13.56 10.67
N ALA A 98 2.84 14.32 9.59
CA ALA A 98 2.55 15.76 9.55
C ALA A 98 1.06 16.07 9.65
N SER A 99 0.20 15.09 9.36
CA SER A 99 -1.26 15.19 9.40
C SER A 99 -1.87 14.03 10.18
N LYS A 100 -2.97 14.27 10.90
CA LYS A 100 -3.74 13.19 11.55
C LYS A 100 -4.39 12.24 10.54
N HIS A 101 -4.52 12.68 9.29
CA HIS A 101 -5.13 11.94 8.19
C HIS A 101 -4.11 11.02 7.50
N ILE A 102 -3.68 9.97 8.19
CA ILE A 102 -2.62 9.04 7.75
C ILE A 102 -3.04 8.05 6.65
N LEU A 103 -4.33 7.98 6.33
CA LEU A 103 -4.90 7.06 5.34
C LEU A 103 -5.77 7.87 4.39
N THR A 104 -5.23 8.17 3.21
CA THR A 104 -5.87 9.08 2.24
C THR A 104 -7.11 8.48 1.60
N TYR A 105 -7.30 7.16 1.60
CA TYR A 105 -8.53 6.58 1.06
C TYR A 105 -9.79 6.99 1.83
N TYR A 106 -9.69 7.31 3.13
CA TYR A 106 -10.82 7.90 3.86
C TYR A 106 -11.17 9.30 3.37
N LEU A 107 -10.19 10.05 2.85
CA LEU A 107 -10.41 11.41 2.32
C LEU A 107 -11.08 11.39 0.95
N MET A 108 -11.11 10.21 0.30
CA MET A 108 -11.76 10.00 -1.00
C MET A 108 -13.18 9.46 -0.86
N GLY A 109 -13.61 9.04 0.33
CA GLY A 109 -14.92 8.42 0.54
C GLY A 109 -16.09 9.34 0.21
N ASN A 110 -17.23 8.76 -0.18
CA ASN A 110 -18.48 9.48 -0.37
C ASN A 110 -19.15 9.75 0.98
N HIS A 111 -18.65 10.74 1.72
CA HIS A 111 -19.26 11.18 2.97
C HIS A 111 -19.13 12.71 3.17
N PRO A 112 -20.00 13.34 3.99
CA PRO A 112 -20.04 14.80 4.12
C PRO A 112 -18.74 15.44 4.64
N HIS A 113 -17.91 14.67 5.35
CA HIS A 113 -16.67 15.17 5.95
C HIS A 113 -15.45 15.07 5.04
N ALA A 114 -15.53 14.42 3.87
CA ALA A 114 -14.36 14.18 3.01
C ALA A 114 -13.64 15.49 2.64
N LEU A 115 -14.41 16.52 2.23
CA LEU A 115 -13.85 17.83 1.89
C LEU A 115 -13.22 18.54 3.11
N ILE A 116 -13.83 18.39 4.28
CA ILE A 116 -13.30 18.98 5.53
C ILE A 116 -11.99 18.30 5.88
N MET A 117 -11.94 16.97 5.82
CA MET A 117 -10.73 16.19 6.10
C MET A 117 -9.60 16.51 5.11
N GLN A 118 -9.91 16.70 3.82
CA GLN A 118 -8.91 17.18 2.85
C GLN A 118 -8.36 18.56 3.24
N LYS A 119 -9.23 19.51 3.63
CA LYS A 119 -8.81 20.86 4.07
C LYS A 119 -7.95 20.82 5.33
N GLU A 120 -8.32 19.99 6.30
CA GLU A 120 -7.54 19.76 7.51
C GLU A 120 -6.15 19.19 7.15
N ALA A 121 -6.09 18.15 6.31
CA ALA A 121 -4.83 17.55 5.90
C ALA A 121 -3.91 18.57 5.21
N MET A 122 -4.45 19.38 4.30
CA MET A 122 -3.68 20.44 3.64
C MET A 122 -3.14 21.46 4.66
N ALA A 123 -4.00 21.98 5.54
CA ALA A 123 -3.61 22.97 6.54
C ALA A 123 -2.58 22.43 7.56
N GLU A 124 -2.75 21.18 8.00
CA GLU A 124 -1.83 20.52 8.93
C GLU A 124 -0.43 20.33 8.29
N ILE A 125 -0.38 19.91 7.02
CA ILE A 125 0.88 19.76 6.27
C ILE A 125 1.54 21.12 6.03
N GLU A 126 0.77 22.15 5.65
CA GLU A 126 1.27 23.52 5.47
C GLU A 126 1.86 24.09 6.75
N LEU A 127 1.20 23.85 7.89
CA LEU A 127 1.66 24.30 9.20
C LEU A 127 2.91 23.55 9.66
N ALA A 128 2.94 22.22 9.48
CA ALA A 128 4.05 21.38 9.89
C ALA A 128 5.31 21.62 9.05
N LYS A 129 5.15 22.04 7.78
CA LYS A 129 6.25 22.27 6.82
C LYS A 129 7.25 21.10 6.84
N PRO A 130 6.81 19.86 6.61
CA PRO A 130 7.66 18.69 6.83
C PRO A 130 8.92 18.75 5.94
N PRO A 131 10.09 18.30 6.42
CA PRO A 131 11.31 18.27 5.61
C PRO A 131 11.19 17.33 4.41
N ILE A 132 10.36 16.29 4.53
CA ILE A 132 10.09 15.32 3.49
C ILE A 132 8.58 15.20 3.27
N LEU A 133 8.19 15.20 2.01
CA LEU A 133 6.83 14.90 1.56
C LEU A 133 6.91 13.72 0.59
N ILE A 134 6.07 12.72 0.81
CA ILE A 134 5.95 11.53 -0.04
C ILE A 134 4.61 11.61 -0.75
N ASN A 135 4.62 11.55 -2.08
CA ASN A 135 3.42 11.43 -2.90
C ASN A 135 3.36 10.02 -3.49
N VAL A 136 2.30 9.28 -3.21
CA VAL A 136 2.13 7.93 -3.71
C VAL A 136 1.20 7.96 -4.91
N VAL A 137 1.77 7.83 -6.11
CA VAL A 137 1.03 7.79 -7.36
C VAL A 137 0.70 6.33 -7.66
N ILE A 138 -0.20 5.78 -6.84
CA ILE A 138 -0.72 4.40 -6.93
C ILE A 138 -2.24 4.43 -6.67
N PRO A 139 -3.12 4.06 -7.61
CA PRO A 139 -4.57 4.20 -7.46
C PRO A 139 -5.15 3.53 -6.22
N THR A 140 -4.66 2.35 -5.87
CA THR A 140 -5.10 1.59 -4.68
C THR A 140 -4.73 2.25 -3.36
N SER A 141 -3.75 3.15 -3.35
CA SER A 141 -3.39 3.97 -2.20
C SER A 141 -4.47 5.01 -1.87
N TRP A 142 -5.15 5.52 -2.90
CA TRP A 142 -6.16 6.56 -2.78
C TRP A 142 -7.59 6.04 -2.78
N LEU A 143 -7.86 4.93 -3.48
CA LEU A 143 -9.22 4.46 -3.76
C LEU A 143 -10.14 5.59 -4.23
N PHE A 144 -9.63 6.45 -5.12
CA PHE A 144 -10.38 7.55 -5.68
C PHE A 144 -11.62 7.02 -6.42
N GLN A 145 -12.77 7.62 -6.15
CA GLN A 145 -14.06 7.26 -6.71
C GLN A 145 -14.61 8.42 -7.54
N LYS A 146 -15.61 8.14 -8.36
CA LYS A 146 -16.24 9.14 -9.24
C LYS A 146 -16.69 10.41 -8.51
N ASP A 147 -17.19 10.28 -7.28
CA ASP A 147 -17.73 11.40 -6.50
C ASP A 147 -16.74 11.98 -5.48
N SER A 148 -15.51 11.44 -5.45
CA SER A 148 -14.43 11.91 -4.59
C SER A 148 -14.08 13.35 -4.91
N LYS A 149 -13.76 14.13 -3.87
CA LYS A 149 -13.27 15.50 -4.06
C LYS A 149 -11.81 15.45 -4.49
N SER A 150 -11.43 16.21 -5.51
CA SER A 150 -10.07 16.25 -6.06
C SER A 150 -9.21 17.39 -5.51
N MET A 151 -9.71 18.15 -4.53
CA MET A 151 -9.07 19.39 -4.05
C MET A 151 -7.63 19.16 -3.61
N LEU A 152 -7.37 18.04 -2.93
CA LEU A 152 -6.05 17.68 -2.44
C LEU A 152 -5.03 17.47 -3.58
N PHE A 153 -5.41 16.86 -4.71
CA PHE A 153 -4.50 16.68 -5.86
C PHE A 153 -4.10 18.03 -6.48
N HIS A 154 -5.07 18.91 -6.71
CA HIS A 154 -4.80 20.25 -7.25
C HIS A 154 -3.93 21.10 -6.31
N TRP A 155 -4.15 20.97 -5.00
CA TRP A 155 -3.32 21.62 -4.00
C TRP A 155 -1.89 21.07 -4.01
N LEU A 156 -1.73 19.75 -4.08
CA LEU A 156 -0.45 19.07 -3.98
C LEU A 156 0.52 19.53 -5.09
N ASP A 157 0.07 19.61 -6.33
CA ASP A 157 0.88 20.07 -7.46
C ASP A 157 1.46 21.47 -7.22
N GLY A 158 0.60 22.40 -6.79
CA GLY A 158 1.00 23.77 -6.47
C GLY A 158 1.89 23.85 -5.22
N PHE A 159 1.59 23.06 -4.20
CA PHE A 159 2.31 23.07 -2.94
C PHE A 159 3.73 22.52 -3.09
N VAL A 160 3.89 21.38 -3.79
CA VAL A 160 5.19 20.75 -4.06
C VAL A 160 6.04 21.63 -4.97
N SER A 161 5.49 22.15 -6.07
CA SER A 161 6.26 22.98 -7.03
C SER A 161 6.85 24.23 -6.37
N ARG A 162 6.11 24.86 -5.44
CA ARG A 162 6.58 26.03 -4.70
C ARG A 162 7.61 25.65 -3.63
N ASN A 163 7.32 24.65 -2.80
CA ASN A 163 8.02 24.46 -1.53
C ASN A 163 9.03 23.31 -1.52
N TYR A 164 9.03 22.43 -2.52
CA TYR A 164 9.80 21.19 -2.50
C TYR A 164 10.57 20.93 -3.79
N LYS A 165 11.61 20.12 -3.71
CA LYS A 165 12.37 19.57 -4.84
C LYS A 165 12.22 18.05 -4.87
N LEU A 166 12.07 17.48 -6.06
CA LEU A 166 12.05 16.02 -6.22
C LEU A 166 13.43 15.46 -5.87
N ALA A 167 13.46 14.49 -4.96
CA ALA A 167 14.68 13.93 -4.40
C ALA A 167 14.80 12.42 -4.63
N GLY A 168 13.69 11.74 -4.90
CA GLY A 168 13.68 10.36 -5.35
C GLY A 168 12.38 9.97 -6.04
N VAL A 169 12.45 8.91 -6.84
CA VAL A 169 11.28 8.20 -7.39
C VAL A 169 11.50 6.71 -7.21
N VAL A 170 10.47 6.01 -6.74
CA VAL A 170 10.43 4.55 -6.65
C VAL A 170 9.33 4.06 -7.60
N GLU A 171 9.72 3.44 -8.71
CA GLU A 171 8.79 2.94 -9.73
C GLU A 171 8.62 1.43 -9.59
N ILE A 172 7.39 0.97 -9.39
CA ILE A 172 7.04 -0.44 -9.30
C ILE A 172 6.58 -0.88 -10.69
N GLN A 173 7.42 -1.66 -11.39
CA GLN A 173 7.12 -2.08 -12.75
C GLN A 173 6.30 -3.35 -12.80
N ASP A 174 6.67 -4.34 -11.99
CA ASP A 174 5.98 -5.62 -11.90
C ASP A 174 6.28 -6.32 -10.57
N ILE A 175 5.76 -7.54 -10.42
CA ILE A 175 5.90 -8.37 -9.22
C ILE A 175 7.35 -8.62 -8.78
N ASN A 176 8.34 -8.53 -9.67
CA ASN A 176 9.75 -8.77 -9.36
C ASN A 176 10.64 -7.53 -9.53
N THR A 177 10.12 -6.45 -10.12
CA THR A 177 10.94 -5.34 -10.61
C THR A 177 10.48 -4.01 -10.06
N THR A 178 11.35 -3.39 -9.27
CA THR A 178 11.22 -2.01 -8.80
C THR A 178 12.48 -1.22 -9.16
N ASN A 179 12.31 -0.05 -9.77
CA ASN A 179 13.39 0.86 -10.08
C ASN A 179 13.45 2.00 -9.07
N TYR A 180 14.66 2.31 -8.62
CA TYR A 180 14.92 3.38 -7.68
C TYR A 180 15.74 4.48 -8.35
N TYR A 181 15.18 5.69 -8.42
CA TYR A 181 15.80 6.85 -9.03
C TYR A 181 16.13 7.88 -7.96
N TRP A 182 17.42 8.12 -7.72
CA TRP A 182 17.91 9.08 -6.73
C TRP A 182 18.84 10.12 -7.37
N GLY A 183 18.87 11.33 -6.80
CA GLY A 183 19.77 12.40 -7.23
C GLY A 183 19.72 12.67 -8.74
N LYS A 184 20.86 12.60 -9.43
CA LYS A 184 20.93 12.85 -10.88
C LYS A 184 20.17 11.81 -11.72
N ASN A 185 19.94 10.60 -11.21
CA ASN A 185 19.23 9.55 -11.96
C ASN A 185 17.73 9.83 -12.08
N ILE A 186 17.17 10.76 -11.31
CA ILE A 186 15.76 11.16 -11.39
C ILE A 186 15.39 11.63 -12.80
N THR A 187 16.31 12.26 -13.54
CA THR A 187 16.06 12.73 -14.91
C THR A 187 15.81 11.60 -15.92
N LYS A 188 16.14 10.35 -15.56
CA LYS A 188 15.87 9.17 -16.38
C LYS A 188 14.46 8.62 -16.18
N PHE A 189 13.76 9.05 -15.13
CA PHE A 189 12.39 8.62 -14.86
C PHE A 189 11.43 9.28 -15.85
N VAL A 190 10.67 8.46 -16.56
CA VAL A 190 9.59 8.87 -17.44
C VAL A 190 8.36 8.08 -17.02
N PRO A 191 7.32 8.71 -16.44
CA PRO A 191 6.12 8.00 -16.00
C PRO A 191 5.46 7.26 -17.17
N ARG A 192 5.27 5.96 -17.04
CA ARG A 192 4.54 5.13 -18.03
C ARG A 192 3.13 4.72 -17.58
N GLY A 193 2.80 5.01 -16.33
CA GLY A 193 1.55 4.63 -15.67
C GLY A 193 1.52 5.19 -14.25
N GLU A 194 0.67 4.63 -13.40
CA GLU A 194 0.39 5.13 -12.05
C GLU A 194 0.87 4.14 -10.98
N ASN A 195 2.10 3.65 -11.09
CA ASN A 195 2.70 2.71 -10.12
C ASN A 195 4.05 3.22 -9.62
N PHE A 196 4.06 4.40 -9.01
CA PHE A 196 5.31 4.96 -8.48
C PHE A 196 5.10 5.87 -7.27
N VAL A 197 6.16 6.02 -6.47
CA VAL A 197 6.22 6.92 -5.32
C VAL A 197 7.21 8.03 -5.61
N GLN A 198 6.80 9.28 -5.40
CA GLN A 198 7.67 10.45 -5.48
C GLN A 198 8.06 10.90 -4.07
N ILE A 199 9.33 11.17 -3.88
CA ILE A 199 9.89 11.60 -2.60
C ILE A 199 10.46 12.99 -2.79
N TYR A 200 9.96 13.93 -2.00
CA TYR A 200 10.26 15.34 -2.11
C TYR A 200 10.98 15.83 -0.85
N GLN A 201 12.03 16.63 -1.04
CA GLN A 201 12.68 17.36 0.05
C GLN A 201 12.25 18.82 0.02
N ARG A 202 11.97 19.39 1.20
CA ARG A 202 11.65 20.81 1.34
C ARG A 202 12.82 21.65 0.84
N LYS A 203 12.54 22.69 0.04
CA LYS A 203 13.55 23.67 -0.37
C LYS A 203 14.01 24.42 0.88
N GLN A 204 15.30 24.67 0.99
CA GLN A 204 15.78 25.59 2.01
C GLN A 204 15.31 27.00 1.65
N SER A 205 14.76 27.72 2.63
CA SER A 205 14.50 29.15 2.47
C SER A 205 15.83 29.82 2.14
N SER A 206 15.89 30.49 0.98
CA SER A 206 17.00 31.39 0.64
C SER A 206 17.00 32.61 1.54
#